data_AF-A0A158P7J6-F1
#
_entry.id   AF-A0A158P7J6-F1
#
_cell.length_a   1.000
_cell.length_b   1.000
_cell.length_c   1.000
_cell.angle_alpha   90.00
_cell.angle_beta   90.00
_cell.angle_gamma   90.00
#
_symmetry.space_group_name_H-M   'P 1'
#
loop_
_entity.id
_entity.type
_entity.pdbx_description
1 polymer ?
#
loop_
_entity_poly.entity_id
_entity_poly.type
_entity_poly.pdbx_seq_one_letter_code
_entity_poly.pdbx_strand_id
1 'polypeptide(L)'
;MPHYNTWPGVLFQDDFFVPKGFKVYFTRNSIVHGEKLHQWQHVEVLTSEPQYCVRLDADDYDIKPTTVYRIRASVLVNQVESAPSKIILLDTREAVIKPVKVFANGSAILEFVPGENVGENYVAEYREVTVGVEDENNWRSVKAQSNAGNRVTLSFLMPNRTYEVRLLGNDHVMNKRWSRIVTFTTNNTAQLPQVTLDPERISVDPDVSLPLEVRCNAVSIPLASIRWLVDDKPVEPDHLFYTISNVTIVEQMASRSIRMKFRTRNSNLTCVATNAAGQVSKSVIVRILGPGSPPSSVTVKNERGGYTVSWLPPLHPNGNITKYVVYHSFHKDDPLSDWQKVVLDSTENSVRVLSHDDDGFYVRVQAAADSGPGVISDIVAIEKDTNGILRYPFHADILAIPVTVSVQYIDPPGRERLLIEPEEKVSLTLFMKDEWMLTWNFRLPRFAWTNLKQPSLQYFMVG
;
A
#
# COMPACT_ATOMS: atom_id res chain seq x y z
N MET A 1 37.34 -76.58 30.92
CA MET A 1 38.29 -76.78 29.81
C MET A 1 38.60 -75.42 29.20
N PRO A 2 39.85 -75.16 28.78
CA PRO A 2 40.63 -74.02 29.29
C PRO A 2 41.11 -73.00 28.24
N HIS A 3 41.80 -71.95 28.76
CA HIS A 3 42.70 -70.93 28.14
C HIS A 3 42.02 -69.82 27.31
N TYR A 4 42.02 -68.51 27.66
CA TYR A 4 42.89 -67.60 28.43
C TYR A 4 44.35 -67.46 27.94
N ASN A 5 44.59 -66.35 27.24
CA ASN A 5 45.76 -65.44 27.24
C ASN A 5 45.36 -64.19 26.39
N THR A 6 44.80 -63.11 26.95
CA THR A 6 45.44 -61.86 27.46
C THR A 6 46.53 -61.22 26.58
N TRP A 7 46.22 -60.05 26.02
CA TRP A 7 46.85 -58.75 26.37
C TRP A 7 45.75 -57.67 26.43
N PRO A 8 45.69 -56.84 27.49
CA PRO A 8 44.65 -55.83 27.68
C PRO A 8 44.98 -54.53 26.97
N GLY A 9 43.93 -53.83 26.54
CA GLY A 9 44.01 -52.45 26.11
C GLY A 9 44.50 -51.55 27.25
N VAL A 10 45.42 -50.66 26.92
CA VAL A 10 45.66 -49.48 27.74
C VAL A 10 44.77 -48.38 27.19
N LEU A 11 43.61 -48.26 27.82
CA LEU A 11 42.84 -47.01 27.85
C LEU A 11 43.74 -45.96 28.52
N PHE A 12 44.26 -45.01 27.75
CA PHE A 12 44.57 -43.70 28.31
C PHE A 12 43.29 -42.89 28.28
N GLN A 13 42.48 -43.08 29.33
CA GLN A 13 41.47 -42.13 29.74
C GLN A 13 42.20 -41.07 30.58
N ASP A 14 42.83 -40.09 29.91
CA ASP A 14 43.37 -38.91 30.57
C ASP A 14 42.21 -37.95 30.89
N ASP A 15 41.52 -38.22 32.00
CA ASP A 15 40.61 -37.28 32.68
C ASP A 15 41.37 -36.13 33.40
N PHE A 16 42.62 -35.83 33.02
CA PHE A 16 43.51 -34.99 33.82
C PHE A 16 43.67 -33.53 33.40
N PHE A 17 42.96 -33.06 32.37
CA PHE A 17 42.99 -31.65 31.96
C PHE A 17 41.62 -31.01 31.80
N VAL A 18 40.64 -31.42 32.60
CA VAL A 18 39.42 -30.62 32.75
C VAL A 18 39.78 -29.43 33.65
N PRO A 19 39.80 -28.18 33.14
CA PRO A 19 39.99 -27.02 34.00
C PRO A 19 38.89 -27.04 35.06
N LYS A 20 39.25 -26.75 36.31
CA LYS A 20 38.30 -26.59 37.42
C LYS A 20 37.96 -25.12 37.69
N GLY A 21 38.56 -24.22 36.93
CA GLY A 21 38.25 -22.80 36.96
C GLY A 21 39.21 -21.94 36.16
N PHE A 22 38.92 -20.65 36.12
CA PHE A 22 39.74 -19.60 35.53
C PHE A 22 39.96 -18.50 36.56
N LYS A 23 41.15 -17.91 36.55
CA LYS A 23 41.47 -16.74 37.36
C LYS A 23 41.89 -15.61 36.45
N VAL A 24 41.17 -14.50 36.51
CA VAL A 24 41.35 -13.35 35.62
C VAL A 24 41.85 -12.18 36.44
N TYR A 25 43.04 -11.69 36.11
CA TYR A 25 43.69 -10.53 36.72
C TYR A 25 43.53 -9.31 35.84
N PHE A 26 43.29 -8.15 36.44
CA PHE A 26 43.16 -6.90 35.73
C PHE A 26 43.71 -5.71 36.52
N THR A 27 44.26 -4.73 35.80
CA THR A 27 44.76 -3.49 36.39
C THR A 27 44.71 -2.31 35.42
N ARG A 28 44.57 -1.10 35.96
CA ARG A 28 44.69 0.17 35.22
C ARG A 28 46.13 0.71 35.15
N ASN A 29 47.04 0.23 36.00
CA ASN A 29 48.39 0.80 36.10
C ASN A 29 49.31 0.31 34.97
N SER A 30 50.06 1.24 34.38
CA SER A 30 51.04 0.99 33.31
C SER A 30 52.45 0.70 33.77
N ILE A 31 52.74 0.96 35.04
CA ILE A 31 54.09 0.90 35.58
C ILE A 31 54.02 0.06 36.85
N VAL A 32 54.24 -1.24 36.71
CA VAL A 32 54.76 -2.05 37.82
C VAL A 32 56.03 -2.70 37.29
N HIS A 33 57.18 -2.10 37.63
CA HIS A 33 58.46 -2.76 37.45
C HIS A 33 58.47 -4.05 38.28
N GLY A 34 58.56 -5.19 37.59
CA GLY A 34 58.38 -6.52 38.18
C GLY A 34 56.89 -6.88 38.28
N GLU A 35 56.41 -7.71 37.35
CA GLU A 35 55.01 -8.14 37.22
C GLU A 35 54.50 -8.94 38.43
N LYS A 36 54.21 -8.28 39.54
CA LYS A 36 53.60 -8.92 40.72
C LYS A 36 52.10 -9.09 40.48
N LEU A 37 51.73 -10.12 39.72
CA LEU A 37 50.34 -10.43 39.33
C LEU A 37 49.40 -10.53 40.54
N HIS A 38 49.90 -10.99 41.69
CA HIS A 38 49.15 -11.06 42.95
C HIS A 38 48.68 -9.71 43.51
N GLN A 39 49.23 -8.58 43.02
CA GLN A 39 48.81 -7.24 43.42
C GLN A 39 47.69 -6.68 42.53
N TRP A 40 47.32 -7.38 41.45
CA TRP A 40 46.25 -6.96 40.56
C TRP A 40 44.90 -7.38 41.15
N GLN A 41 43.86 -6.61 40.82
CA GLN A 41 42.49 -7.05 41.09
C GLN A 41 42.24 -8.34 40.30
N HIS A 42 41.46 -9.26 40.87
CA HIS A 42 41.21 -10.53 40.21
C HIS A 42 39.82 -11.08 40.51
N VAL A 43 39.34 -11.89 39.57
CA VAL A 43 38.12 -12.70 39.71
C VAL A 43 38.50 -14.15 39.49
N GLU A 44 38.00 -15.01 40.36
CA GLU A 44 38.13 -16.45 40.24
C GLU A 44 36.77 -17.06 39.94
N VAL A 45 36.71 -17.89 38.89
CA VAL A 45 35.49 -18.58 38.48
C VAL A 45 35.78 -20.07 38.45
N LEU A 46 35.09 -20.83 39.29
CA LEU A 46 35.16 -22.29 39.25
C LEU A 46 34.16 -22.82 38.22
N THR A 47 34.64 -23.60 37.26
CA THR A 47 33.84 -24.19 36.19
C THR A 47 34.54 -25.42 35.64
N SER A 48 33.77 -26.42 35.22
CA SER A 48 34.25 -27.59 34.47
C SER A 48 34.20 -27.39 32.96
N GLU A 49 33.66 -26.26 32.50
CA GLU A 49 33.57 -25.93 31.07
C GLU A 49 34.95 -25.56 30.51
N PRO A 50 35.31 -26.04 29.30
CA PRO A 50 36.59 -25.74 28.68
C PRO A 50 36.74 -24.27 28.26
N GLN A 51 35.64 -23.52 28.24
CA GLN A 51 35.59 -22.09 27.96
C GLN A 51 34.58 -21.42 28.88
N TYR A 52 34.88 -20.19 29.32
CA TYR A 52 34.00 -19.44 30.20
C TYR A 52 34.09 -17.94 29.93
N CYS A 53 32.96 -17.24 30.00
CA CYS A 53 32.89 -15.79 29.86
C CYS A 53 32.84 -15.14 31.24
N VAL A 54 33.91 -14.46 31.64
CA VAL A 54 33.96 -13.71 32.91
C VAL A 54 33.36 -12.33 32.70
N ARG A 55 32.33 -11.99 33.48
CA ARG A 55 31.73 -10.66 33.51
C ARG A 55 32.33 -9.85 34.66
N LEU A 56 33.00 -8.75 34.33
CA LEU A 56 33.49 -7.78 35.31
C LEU A 56 32.45 -6.67 35.43
N ASP A 57 31.70 -6.65 36.53
CA ASP A 57 30.75 -5.57 36.80
C ASP A 57 31.49 -4.29 37.20
N ALA A 58 31.05 -3.15 36.68
CA ALA A 58 31.71 -1.89 36.93
C ALA A 58 31.53 -1.42 38.38
N ASP A 59 30.39 -1.74 38.99
CA ASP A 59 30.06 -1.34 40.35
C ASP A 59 30.81 -2.20 41.37
N ASP A 60 30.95 -3.49 41.09
CA ASP A 60 31.64 -4.45 41.98
C ASP A 60 33.16 -4.27 41.98
N TYR A 61 33.75 -3.91 40.84
CA TYR A 61 35.20 -3.90 40.64
C TYR A 61 35.79 -2.50 40.39
N ASP A 62 35.01 -1.43 40.57
CA ASP A 62 35.41 -0.04 40.33
C ASP A 62 35.98 0.19 38.90
N ILE A 63 35.34 -0.43 37.90
CA ILE A 63 35.79 -0.29 36.51
C ILE A 63 35.45 1.10 36.01
N LYS A 64 36.47 1.91 35.73
CA LYS A 64 36.32 3.29 35.26
C LYS A 64 36.09 3.33 33.74
N PRO A 65 35.20 4.21 33.25
CA PRO A 65 35.04 4.44 31.81
C PRO A 65 36.30 5.08 31.22
N THR A 66 36.45 5.02 29.89
CA THR A 66 37.55 5.68 29.15
C THR A 66 38.95 5.32 29.66
N THR A 67 39.13 4.10 30.13
CA THR A 67 40.35 3.62 30.81
C THR A 67 40.83 2.32 30.16
N VAL A 68 42.14 2.22 29.93
CA VAL A 68 42.75 0.99 29.41
C VAL A 68 43.13 0.08 30.58
N TYR A 69 42.58 -1.13 30.57
CA TYR A 69 42.91 -2.20 31.50
C TYR A 69 43.85 -3.19 30.84
N ARG A 70 44.87 -3.63 31.57
CA ARG A 70 45.66 -4.82 31.23
C ARG A 70 45.01 -6.01 31.89
N ILE A 71 44.76 -7.06 31.13
CA ILE A 71 44.14 -8.30 31.59
C ILE A 71 45.08 -9.47 31.34
N ARG A 72 45.16 -10.38 32.31
CA ARG A 72 45.78 -11.71 32.17
C ARG A 72 44.84 -12.76 32.73
N ALA A 73 44.80 -13.92 32.11
CA ALA A 73 44.02 -15.05 32.59
C ALA A 73 44.92 -16.26 32.83
N SER A 74 44.62 -17.03 33.86
CA SER A 74 45.23 -18.32 34.14
C SER A 74 44.14 -19.36 34.36
N VAL A 75 44.50 -20.62 34.14
CA VAL A 75 43.62 -21.78 34.33
C VAL A 75 43.91 -22.40 35.68
N LEU A 76 42.87 -22.79 36.40
CA LEU A 76 42.98 -23.51 37.67
C LEU A 76 42.75 -25.00 37.42
N VAL A 77 43.78 -25.81 37.69
CA VAL A 77 43.70 -27.27 37.63
C VAL A 77 43.97 -27.81 39.03
N ASN A 78 42.97 -28.43 39.66
CA ASN A 78 43.07 -28.95 41.03
C ASN A 78 43.63 -27.91 42.04
N GLN A 79 43.12 -26.67 41.97
CA GLN A 79 43.56 -25.53 42.80
C GLN A 79 44.99 -25.03 42.56
N VAL A 80 45.67 -25.52 41.53
CA VAL A 80 46.96 -25.01 41.08
C VAL A 80 46.77 -24.13 39.86
N GLU A 81 47.36 -22.95 39.90
CA GLU A 81 47.26 -21.94 38.86
C GLU A 81 48.30 -22.18 37.75
N SER A 82 47.87 -22.11 36.50
CA SER A 82 48.76 -22.18 35.34
C SER A 82 49.61 -20.92 35.17
N ALA A 83 50.57 -20.96 34.26
CA ALA A 83 51.19 -19.74 33.76
C ALA A 83 50.10 -18.79 33.20
N PRO A 84 50.20 -17.47 33.46
CA PRO A 84 49.23 -16.50 32.97
C PRO A 84 49.35 -16.30 31.46
N SER A 85 48.25 -15.90 30.84
CA SER A 85 48.18 -15.56 29.42
C SER A 85 49.08 -14.37 29.07
N LYS A 86 49.26 -14.16 27.75
CA LYS A 86 49.72 -12.86 27.24
C LYS A 86 48.78 -11.75 27.73
N ILE A 87 49.33 -10.54 27.86
CA ILE A 87 48.53 -9.35 28.23
C ILE A 87 47.51 -9.09 27.14
N ILE A 88 46.25 -8.97 27.55
CA ILE A 88 45.14 -8.48 26.74
C ILE A 88 44.88 -7.04 27.16
N LEU A 89 44.78 -6.11 26.22
CA LEU A 89 44.38 -4.74 26.50
C LEU A 89 42.88 -4.62 26.32
N LEU A 90 42.17 -4.30 27.39
CA LEU A 90 40.75 -3.97 27.34
C LEU A 90 40.60 -2.46 27.48
N ASP A 91 40.12 -1.82 26.43
CA ASP A 91 39.83 -0.40 26.45
C ASP A 91 38.35 -0.16 26.77
N THR A 92 38.06 0.62 27.82
CA THR A 92 36.69 0.99 28.20
C THR A 92 36.24 2.30 27.53
N ARG A 93 36.93 2.78 26.49
CA ARG A 93 36.50 3.91 25.64
C ARG A 93 35.23 3.55 24.86
N GLU A 94 34.15 4.24 25.20
CA GLU A 94 32.88 4.18 24.49
C GLU A 94 32.96 4.86 23.11
N ALA A 95 32.03 4.50 22.24
CA ALA A 95 31.86 5.25 20.99
C ALA A 95 31.43 6.68 21.28
N VAL A 96 32.05 7.64 20.57
CA VAL A 96 31.80 9.06 20.75
C VAL A 96 31.08 9.61 19.53
N ILE A 97 29.87 10.11 19.74
CA ILE A 97 29.12 10.84 18.74
C ILE A 97 29.73 12.23 18.55
N LYS A 98 30.07 12.58 17.32
CA LYS A 98 30.46 13.95 16.93
C LYS A 98 29.23 14.85 16.80
N PRO A 99 29.39 16.18 16.78
CA PRO A 99 28.28 17.10 16.55
C PRO A 99 27.44 16.70 15.32
N VAL A 100 26.13 16.56 15.52
CA VAL A 100 25.19 16.09 14.50
C VAL A 100 25.01 17.14 13.42
N LYS A 101 25.18 16.76 12.16
CA LYS A 101 24.95 17.64 11.00
C LYS A 101 23.51 17.53 10.57
N VAL A 102 22.74 18.61 10.73
CA VAL A 102 21.32 18.63 10.33
C VAL A 102 21.16 19.25 8.95
N PHE A 103 20.30 18.66 8.13
CA PHE A 103 20.02 19.08 6.76
C PHE A 103 18.62 19.69 6.63
N ALA A 104 18.48 20.59 5.66
CA ALA A 104 17.21 21.26 5.38
C ALA A 104 16.07 20.28 4.98
N ASN A 105 16.41 19.11 4.45
CA ASN A 105 15.47 18.06 4.01
C ASN A 105 15.02 17.11 5.13
N GLY A 106 15.10 17.54 6.40
CA GLY A 106 14.62 16.75 7.54
C GLY A 106 15.41 15.45 7.75
N SER A 107 16.67 15.43 7.32
CA SER A 107 17.63 14.39 7.69
C SER A 107 18.74 14.97 8.56
N ALA A 108 19.42 14.09 9.28
CA ALA A 108 20.62 14.42 10.04
C ALA A 108 21.66 13.33 9.87
N ILE A 109 22.93 13.71 9.78
CA ILE A 109 24.05 12.77 9.76
C ILE A 109 24.75 12.80 11.10
N LEU A 110 24.75 11.64 11.74
CA LEU A 110 25.55 11.28 12.90
C LEU A 110 26.91 10.81 12.41
N GLU A 111 27.98 11.53 12.72
CA GLU A 111 29.34 10.99 12.61
C GLU A 111 29.78 10.49 13.99
N PHE A 112 30.48 9.37 14.06
CA PHE A 112 30.98 8.85 15.33
C PHE A 112 32.44 8.40 15.24
N VAL A 113 33.08 8.31 16.40
CA VAL A 113 34.34 7.61 16.59
C VAL A 113 33.99 6.27 17.23
N PRO A 114 34.31 5.12 16.60
CA PRO A 114 34.00 3.81 17.14
C PRO A 114 34.71 3.58 18.49
N GLY A 115 34.09 2.78 19.35
CA GLY A 115 34.72 2.31 20.58
C GLY A 115 35.86 1.34 20.27
N GLU A 116 36.88 1.30 21.12
CA GLU A 116 38.02 0.42 20.92
C GLU A 116 37.71 -0.98 21.47
N ASN A 117 38.01 -2.03 20.71
CA ASN A 117 37.56 -3.42 20.95
C ASN A 117 36.05 -3.66 20.78
N VAL A 118 35.36 -2.82 20.00
CA VAL A 118 33.97 -3.03 19.58
C VAL A 118 33.95 -3.42 18.11
N GLY A 119 33.23 -4.49 17.77
CA GLY A 119 33.03 -4.96 16.40
C GLY A 119 32.43 -3.92 15.44
N GLU A 120 32.28 -4.30 14.17
CA GLU A 120 31.98 -3.31 13.12
C GLU A 120 30.55 -2.78 13.13
N ASN A 121 29.63 -3.46 13.81
CA ASN A 121 28.20 -3.15 13.79
C ASN A 121 27.82 -2.22 14.94
N TYR A 122 27.01 -1.21 14.62
CA TYR A 122 26.47 -0.25 15.56
C TYR A 122 24.96 -0.12 15.37
N VAL A 123 24.25 0.30 16.42
CA VAL A 123 22.84 0.68 16.38
C VAL A 123 22.71 2.06 16.98
N ALA A 124 22.23 3.03 16.19
CA ALA A 124 21.86 4.35 16.68
C ALA A 124 20.39 4.33 17.07
N GLU A 125 20.08 4.82 18.27
CA GLU A 125 18.72 5.07 18.70
C GLU A 125 18.47 6.56 18.84
N TYR A 126 17.32 7.03 18.36
CA TYR A 126 16.93 8.43 18.49
C TYR A 126 15.45 8.59 18.83
N ARG A 127 15.11 9.68 19.52
CA ARG A 127 13.72 10.04 19.86
C ARG A 127 13.54 11.55 19.90
N GLU A 128 12.30 11.99 19.70
CA GLU A 128 11.94 13.40 19.86
C GLU A 128 11.82 13.73 21.36
N VAL A 129 12.35 14.89 21.77
CA VAL A 129 12.25 15.38 23.14
C VAL A 129 10.93 16.12 23.31
N THR A 130 9.97 15.49 23.99
CA THR A 130 8.69 16.10 24.36
C THR A 130 8.73 16.62 25.80
N VAL A 131 8.54 17.93 25.97
CA VAL A 131 8.51 18.57 27.29
C VAL A 131 7.35 18.02 28.11
N GLY A 132 7.64 17.48 29.29
CA GLY A 132 6.63 16.95 30.22
C GLY A 132 6.22 15.49 30.02
N VAL A 133 6.89 14.76 29.12
CA VAL A 133 6.66 13.32 28.88
C VAL A 133 8.00 12.59 28.99
N GLU A 134 8.23 11.92 30.12
CA GLU A 134 9.39 11.03 30.34
C GLU A 134 9.05 9.61 29.87
N ASP A 135 8.86 9.43 28.57
CA ASP A 135 8.63 8.10 28.01
C ASP A 135 9.97 7.48 27.58
N GLU A 136 10.60 6.73 28.49
CA GLU A 136 11.91 6.11 28.28
C GLU A 136 11.94 5.07 27.14
N ASN A 137 10.79 4.59 26.68
CA ASN A 137 10.69 3.48 25.73
C ASN A 137 10.41 3.87 24.27
N ASN A 138 10.23 5.15 23.93
CA ASN A 138 9.89 5.59 22.57
C ASN A 138 11.13 5.85 21.68
N TRP A 139 12.08 4.92 21.63
CA TRP A 139 13.28 5.05 20.79
C TRP A 139 13.07 4.42 19.41
N ARG A 140 13.57 5.08 18.37
CA ARG A 140 13.67 4.55 17.00
C ARG A 140 15.10 4.11 16.72
N SER A 141 15.31 2.92 16.17
CA SER A 141 16.64 2.35 15.94
C SER A 141 17.04 2.33 14.46
N VAL A 142 18.29 2.69 14.16
CA VAL A 142 18.90 2.65 12.82
C VAL A 142 20.22 1.90 12.92
N LYS A 143 20.41 0.89 12.06
CA LYS A 143 21.66 0.12 12.03
C LYS A 143 22.76 0.90 11.31
N ALA A 144 24.00 0.72 11.74
CA ALA A 144 25.18 1.39 11.23
C ALA A 144 26.39 0.45 11.21
N GLN A 145 27.35 0.74 10.34
CA GLN A 145 28.61 0.00 10.24
C GLN A 145 29.80 0.96 10.30
N SER A 146 30.84 0.61 11.05
CA SER A 146 32.03 1.43 11.22
C SER A 146 32.89 1.51 9.95
N ASN A 147 32.97 0.41 9.19
CA ASN A 147 33.63 0.38 7.88
C ASN A 147 32.92 1.25 6.82
N ALA A 148 31.63 1.55 7.01
CA ALA A 148 30.83 2.43 6.16
C ALA A 148 31.01 3.93 6.52
N GLY A 149 32.25 4.32 6.81
CA GLY A 149 32.62 5.72 7.06
C GLY A 149 32.20 6.27 8.43
N ASN A 150 31.90 5.41 9.41
CA ASN A 150 31.46 5.79 10.76
C ASN A 150 30.33 6.84 10.78
N ARG A 151 29.33 6.64 9.92
CA ARG A 151 28.21 7.56 9.73
C ARG A 151 26.87 6.85 9.85
N VAL A 152 25.89 7.55 10.40
CA VAL A 152 24.48 7.13 10.44
C VAL A 152 23.62 8.26 9.93
N THR A 153 22.74 7.95 8.99
CA THR A 153 21.76 8.92 8.49
C THR A 153 20.44 8.69 9.21
N LEU A 154 19.98 9.71 9.93
CA LEU A 154 18.65 9.79 10.49
C LEU A 154 17.77 10.51 9.47
N SER A 155 16.67 9.88 9.07
CA SER A 155 15.71 10.45 8.12
C SER A 155 14.38 10.73 8.82
N PHE A 156 13.50 11.50 8.18
CA PHE A 156 12.12 11.70 8.65
C PHE A 156 12.00 12.51 9.94
N LEU A 157 12.93 13.45 10.15
CA LEU A 157 12.93 14.33 11.30
C LEU A 157 11.99 15.51 11.04
N MET A 158 11.14 15.79 12.02
CA MET A 158 10.18 16.89 11.96
C MET A 158 10.90 18.24 12.10
N PRO A 159 10.40 19.30 11.46
CA PRO A 159 11.01 20.62 11.51
C PRO A 159 10.85 21.26 12.89
N ASN A 160 11.84 22.04 13.31
CA ASN A 160 11.86 22.76 14.59
C ASN A 160 11.59 21.85 15.81
N ARG A 161 12.20 20.67 15.82
CA ARG A 161 12.11 19.68 16.89
C ARG A 161 13.48 19.32 17.43
N THR A 162 13.54 19.09 18.74
CA THR A 162 14.75 18.62 19.41
C THR A 162 14.71 17.11 19.53
N TYR A 163 15.82 16.46 19.20
CA TYR A 163 15.99 15.02 19.25
C TYR A 163 17.16 14.67 20.17
N GLU A 164 17.04 13.53 20.85
CA GLU A 164 18.13 12.84 21.53
C GLU A 164 18.57 11.64 20.71
N VAL A 165 19.87 11.39 20.65
CA VAL A 165 20.46 10.22 19.98
C VAL A 165 21.54 9.58 20.86
N ARG A 166 21.56 8.23 20.87
CA ARG A 166 22.57 7.39 21.52
C ARG A 166 23.01 6.27 20.58
N LEU A 167 24.22 5.77 20.75
CA LEU A 167 24.82 4.74 19.88
C LEU A 167 25.22 3.52 20.72
N LEU A 168 24.95 2.32 20.21
CA LEU A 168 25.35 1.05 20.83
C LEU A 168 26.23 0.26 19.86
N GLY A 169 27.41 -0.15 20.33
CA GLY A 169 28.22 -1.15 19.64
C GLY A 169 27.58 -2.53 19.76
N ASN A 170 27.35 -3.20 18.64
CA ASN A 170 26.69 -4.49 18.57
C ASN A 170 27.73 -5.56 18.23
N ASP A 171 28.41 -6.07 19.26
CA ASP A 171 29.37 -7.18 19.12
C ASP A 171 28.94 -8.40 19.93
N HIS A 172 29.45 -9.57 19.54
CA HIS A 172 29.21 -10.87 20.21
C HIS A 172 29.75 -10.91 21.65
N VAL A 173 30.57 -9.92 22.05
CA VAL A 173 31.11 -9.78 23.40
C VAL A 173 30.26 -8.79 24.19
N MET A 174 29.23 -9.33 24.84
CA MET A 174 28.47 -8.99 26.06
C MET A 174 28.57 -7.62 26.79
N ASN A 175 29.21 -6.57 26.27
CA ASN A 175 29.20 -5.24 26.89
C ASN A 175 28.32 -4.27 26.08
N LYS A 176 27.00 -4.40 26.27
CA LYS A 176 26.03 -3.46 25.70
C LYS A 176 26.07 -2.14 26.45
N ARG A 177 26.99 -1.25 26.08
CA ARG A 177 27.07 0.09 26.65
C ARG A 177 26.72 1.14 25.62
N TRP A 178 25.70 1.94 25.93
CA TRP A 178 25.31 3.09 25.14
C TRP A 178 26.37 4.19 25.24
N SER A 179 26.60 4.90 24.15
CA SER A 179 27.30 6.18 24.18
C SER A 179 26.54 7.17 25.06
N ARG A 180 27.21 8.27 25.41
CA ARG A 180 26.51 9.46 25.91
C ARG A 180 25.41 9.90 24.95
N ILE A 181 24.30 10.39 25.50
CA ILE A 181 23.22 10.99 24.72
C ILE A 181 23.71 12.32 24.16
N VAL A 182 23.46 12.53 22.87
CA VAL A 182 23.68 13.81 22.18
C VAL A 182 22.34 14.37 21.78
N THR A 183 22.13 15.65 22.07
CA THR A 183 20.95 16.40 21.65
C THR A 183 21.25 17.22 20.41
N PHE A 184 20.28 17.32 19.51
CA PHE A 184 20.35 18.23 18.37
C PHE A 184 18.96 18.72 18.00
N THR A 185 18.86 19.92 17.43
CA THR A 185 17.59 20.52 17.03
C THR A 185 17.55 20.66 15.52
N THR A 186 16.44 20.26 14.91
CA THR A 186 16.19 20.50 13.50
C THR A 186 15.88 21.98 13.27
N ASN A 187 16.70 22.63 12.45
CA ASN A 187 16.55 24.04 12.11
C ASN A 187 15.86 24.26 10.75
N ASN A 188 15.34 23.19 10.15
CA ASN A 188 14.68 23.27 8.87
C ASN A 188 13.24 23.73 9.02
N THR A 189 12.77 24.52 8.07
CA THR A 189 11.36 24.89 7.96
C THR A 189 10.58 23.76 7.28
N ALA A 190 9.26 23.73 7.49
CA ALA A 190 8.39 22.90 6.68
C ALA A 190 8.68 23.14 5.19
N GLN A 191 8.75 22.07 4.41
CA GLN A 191 9.01 22.13 2.97
C GLN A 191 7.72 21.98 2.19
N LEU A 192 7.53 22.77 1.13
CA LEU A 192 6.37 22.63 0.26
C LEU A 192 6.31 21.20 -0.34
N PRO A 193 5.13 20.60 -0.49
CA PRO A 193 5.01 19.27 -1.05
C PRO A 193 5.47 19.22 -2.50
N GLN A 194 6.29 18.21 -2.83
CA GLN A 194 6.60 17.88 -4.22
C GLN A 194 5.59 16.85 -4.73
N VAL A 195 4.80 17.26 -5.73
CA VAL A 195 3.69 16.46 -6.26
C VAL A 195 4.06 15.86 -7.60
N THR A 196 3.89 14.54 -7.74
CA THR A 196 3.97 13.81 -9.00
C THR A 196 2.69 13.06 -9.28
N LEU A 197 2.27 13.04 -10.55
CA LEU A 197 1.09 12.32 -11.01
C LEU A 197 1.54 11.15 -11.88
N ASP A 198 0.88 10.01 -11.73
CA ASP A 198 1.13 8.81 -12.53
C ASP A 198 -0.21 8.26 -13.03
N PRO A 199 -0.44 8.21 -14.36
CA PRO A 199 0.42 8.72 -15.44
C PRO A 199 0.40 10.26 -15.57
N GLU A 200 1.43 10.85 -16.17
CA GLU A 200 1.52 12.32 -16.39
C GLU A 200 0.73 12.83 -17.60
N ARG A 201 0.43 11.95 -18.56
CA ARG A 201 -0.35 12.26 -19.77
C ARG A 201 -1.34 11.13 -20.02
N ILE A 202 -2.57 11.48 -20.36
CA ILE A 202 -3.65 10.52 -20.53
C ILE A 202 -4.38 10.80 -21.83
N SER A 203 -4.32 9.83 -22.72
CA SER A 203 -5.12 9.79 -23.95
C SER A 203 -5.47 8.33 -24.20
N VAL A 204 -6.75 8.00 -24.06
CA VAL A 204 -7.25 6.62 -24.10
C VAL A 204 -8.52 6.55 -24.94
N ASP A 205 -8.76 5.40 -25.56
CA ASP A 205 -9.98 5.15 -26.31
C ASP A 205 -11.20 5.07 -25.39
N PRO A 206 -12.39 5.43 -25.89
CA PRO A 206 -13.61 5.38 -25.11
C PRO A 206 -14.04 3.94 -24.81
N ASP A 207 -14.44 3.68 -23.56
CA ASP A 207 -14.87 2.37 -23.10
C ASP A 207 -15.80 2.48 -21.87
N VAL A 208 -16.95 1.80 -21.93
CA VAL A 208 -18.00 1.82 -20.89
C VAL A 208 -17.80 0.77 -19.80
N SER A 209 -16.76 -0.05 -19.90
CA SER A 209 -16.43 -1.14 -18.97
C SER A 209 -15.05 -0.97 -18.35
N LEU A 210 -14.14 -0.27 -19.05
CA LEU A 210 -12.78 -0.08 -18.58
C LEU A 210 -12.63 1.16 -17.68
N PRO A 211 -12.02 0.99 -16.49
CA PRO A 211 -11.71 2.10 -15.61
C PRO A 211 -10.40 2.80 -16.04
N LEU A 212 -10.15 3.94 -15.42
CA LEU A 212 -8.90 4.69 -15.49
C LEU A 212 -8.53 5.16 -14.08
N GLU A 213 -7.28 5.00 -13.69
CA GLU A 213 -6.78 5.42 -12.39
C GLU A 213 -5.59 6.37 -12.55
N VAL A 214 -5.57 7.42 -11.73
CA VAL A 214 -4.46 8.36 -11.61
C VAL A 214 -4.01 8.41 -10.17
N ARG A 215 -2.72 8.18 -9.95
CA ARG A 215 -2.08 8.22 -8.64
C ARG A 215 -1.39 9.55 -8.43
N CYS A 216 -1.63 10.16 -7.27
CA CYS A 216 -0.88 11.33 -6.82
C CYS A 216 0.06 10.94 -5.70
N ASN A 217 1.34 11.25 -5.85
CA ASN A 217 2.34 11.10 -4.81
C ASN A 217 2.82 12.49 -4.38
N ALA A 218 2.80 12.77 -3.08
CA ALA A 218 3.25 14.01 -2.48
C ALA A 218 4.37 13.72 -1.48
N VAL A 219 5.60 14.10 -1.83
CA VAL A 219 6.76 14.01 -0.94
C VAL A 219 6.89 15.31 -0.15
N SER A 220 6.89 15.24 1.19
CA SER A 220 6.84 16.44 2.03
C SER A 220 7.26 16.19 3.48
N ILE A 221 7.74 17.25 4.13
CA ILE A 221 8.04 17.28 5.57
C ILE A 221 7.45 18.57 6.16
N PRO A 222 6.47 18.50 7.08
CA PRO A 222 5.71 17.32 7.48
C PRO A 222 4.90 16.73 6.31
N LEU A 223 4.42 15.49 6.47
CA LEU A 223 3.57 14.81 5.50
C LEU A 223 2.36 15.66 5.11
N ALA A 224 2.10 15.75 3.81
CA ALA A 224 1.00 16.50 3.25
C ALA A 224 -0.30 15.69 3.26
N SER A 225 -1.42 16.38 3.49
CA SER A 225 -2.75 15.84 3.18
C SER A 225 -3.03 15.98 1.68
N ILE A 226 -3.61 14.94 1.07
CA ILE A 226 -3.98 14.93 -0.36
C ILE A 226 -5.49 14.98 -0.54
N ARG A 227 -5.97 15.88 -1.40
CA ARG A 227 -7.34 15.93 -1.91
C ARG A 227 -7.35 16.02 -3.44
N TRP A 228 -8.42 15.49 -4.04
CA TRP A 228 -8.64 15.54 -5.49
C TRP A 228 -9.75 16.53 -5.83
N LEU A 229 -9.55 17.25 -6.94
CA LEU A 229 -10.57 18.06 -7.59
C LEU A 229 -10.79 17.52 -9.01
N VAL A 230 -12.03 17.55 -9.46
CA VAL A 230 -12.44 17.26 -10.85
C VAL A 230 -13.04 18.53 -11.41
N ASP A 231 -12.48 19.04 -12.50
CA ASP A 231 -12.92 20.29 -13.14
C ASP A 231 -13.06 21.43 -12.10
N ASP A 232 -12.01 21.55 -11.27
CA ASP A 232 -11.85 22.52 -10.18
C ASP A 232 -12.85 22.39 -9.01
N LYS A 233 -13.67 21.33 -8.99
CA LYS A 233 -14.64 21.06 -7.91
C LYS A 233 -14.21 19.87 -7.05
N PRO A 234 -14.46 19.92 -5.74
CA PRO A 234 -14.21 18.77 -4.88
C PRO A 234 -15.12 17.59 -5.27
N VAL A 235 -14.57 16.38 -5.19
CA VAL A 235 -15.34 15.16 -5.43
C VAL A 235 -16.15 14.84 -4.18
N GLU A 236 -17.47 14.70 -4.35
CA GLU A 236 -18.38 14.33 -3.27
C GLU A 236 -18.12 12.89 -2.78
N PRO A 237 -18.39 12.60 -1.50
CA PRO A 237 -18.51 11.22 -1.03
C PRO A 237 -19.52 10.45 -1.89
N ASP A 238 -19.23 9.19 -2.22
CA ASP A 238 -20.11 8.30 -3.00
C ASP A 238 -20.46 8.78 -4.42
N HIS A 239 -19.59 9.59 -5.04
CA HIS A 239 -19.76 10.04 -6.42
C HIS A 239 -19.99 8.86 -7.40
N LEU A 240 -21.00 8.99 -8.26
CA LEU A 240 -21.43 7.92 -9.16
C LEU A 240 -20.33 7.46 -10.12
N PHE A 241 -19.44 8.37 -10.53
CA PHE A 241 -18.44 8.13 -11.58
C PHE A 241 -16.98 8.08 -11.09
N TYR A 242 -16.67 8.68 -9.94
CA TYR A 242 -15.30 8.79 -9.41
C TYR A 242 -15.22 8.09 -8.07
N THR A 243 -14.12 7.40 -7.81
CA THR A 243 -13.80 6.89 -6.48
C THR A 243 -12.40 7.36 -6.09
N ILE A 244 -12.21 7.65 -4.81
CA ILE A 244 -10.94 8.13 -4.27
C ILE A 244 -10.44 7.09 -3.27
N SER A 245 -9.18 6.67 -3.41
CA SER A 245 -8.58 5.74 -2.47
C SER A 245 -8.31 6.39 -1.11
N ASN A 246 -8.11 5.56 -0.09
CA ASN A 246 -7.49 6.01 1.15
C ASN A 246 -6.06 6.46 0.88
N VAL A 247 -5.53 7.32 1.76
CA VAL A 247 -4.13 7.76 1.70
C VAL A 247 -3.25 6.61 2.17
N THR A 248 -2.21 6.30 1.39
CA THR A 248 -1.12 5.42 1.81
C THR A 248 0.09 6.27 2.12
N ILE A 249 0.81 5.92 3.20
CA ILE A 249 1.98 6.66 3.65
C ILE A 249 3.16 5.71 3.63
N VAL A 250 4.19 6.08 2.87
CA VAL A 250 5.49 5.42 2.87
C VAL A 250 6.51 6.50 3.18
N GLU A 251 7.04 6.49 4.39
CA GLU A 251 8.05 7.46 4.84
C GLU A 251 7.57 8.92 4.74
N GLN A 252 8.09 9.72 3.79
CA GLN A 252 7.68 11.13 3.52
C GLN A 252 6.71 11.27 2.35
N MET A 253 6.32 10.15 1.74
CA MET A 253 5.44 10.14 0.60
C MET A 253 4.02 9.79 1.06
N ALA A 254 3.12 10.75 0.96
CA ALA A 254 1.69 10.48 0.95
C ALA A 254 1.27 10.13 -0.48
N SER A 255 0.48 9.08 -0.67
CA SER A 255 -0.05 8.70 -1.97
C SER A 255 -1.56 8.51 -1.90
N ARG A 256 -2.27 8.96 -2.94
CA ARG A 256 -3.72 8.84 -3.05
C ARG A 256 -4.15 8.78 -4.52
N SER A 257 -4.92 7.77 -4.88
CA SER A 257 -5.44 7.58 -6.24
C SER A 257 -6.86 8.12 -6.40
N ILE A 258 -7.15 8.64 -7.59
CA ILE A 258 -8.52 8.84 -8.09
C ILE A 258 -8.77 7.87 -9.24
N ARG A 259 -9.95 7.24 -9.24
CA ARG A 259 -10.35 6.26 -10.24
C ARG A 259 -11.67 6.67 -10.89
N MET A 260 -11.65 6.78 -12.22
CA MET A 260 -12.82 6.88 -13.06
C MET A 260 -13.35 5.47 -13.31
N LYS A 261 -14.65 5.26 -13.13
CA LYS A 261 -15.27 3.94 -13.37
C LYS A 261 -15.27 3.56 -14.85
N PHE A 262 -15.43 4.54 -15.73
CA PHE A 262 -15.51 4.33 -17.19
C PHE A 262 -14.72 5.41 -17.95
N ARG A 263 -14.33 5.12 -19.19
CA ARG A 263 -13.61 6.04 -20.10
C ARG A 263 -14.58 6.74 -21.04
N THR A 264 -15.48 7.55 -20.49
CA THR A 264 -16.60 8.12 -21.27
C THR A 264 -16.58 9.65 -21.41
N ARG A 265 -15.79 10.36 -20.60
CA ARG A 265 -15.77 11.82 -20.62
C ARG A 265 -14.36 12.37 -20.38
N ASN A 266 -14.07 13.50 -21.00
CA ASN A 266 -12.88 14.29 -20.68
C ASN A 266 -13.02 14.89 -19.28
N SER A 267 -11.92 15.01 -18.56
CA SER A 267 -11.92 15.58 -17.19
C SER A 267 -10.55 16.16 -16.86
N ASN A 268 -10.54 17.29 -16.14
CA ASN A 268 -9.31 17.84 -15.57
C ASN A 268 -9.17 17.36 -14.11
N LEU A 269 -8.24 16.45 -13.86
CA LEU A 269 -8.00 15.87 -12.54
C LEU A 269 -6.87 16.64 -11.87
N THR A 270 -7.18 17.33 -10.76
CA THR A 270 -6.22 18.14 -10.02
C THR A 270 -5.97 17.52 -8.65
N CYS A 271 -4.73 17.08 -8.41
CA CYS A 271 -4.28 16.69 -7.08
C CYS A 271 -3.80 17.92 -6.32
N VAL A 272 -4.25 18.07 -5.08
CA VAL A 272 -3.84 19.15 -4.19
C VAL A 272 -3.24 18.57 -2.92
N ALA A 273 -1.96 18.87 -2.69
CA ALA A 273 -1.21 18.46 -1.50
C ALA A 273 -0.97 19.68 -0.60
N THR A 274 -1.31 19.55 0.69
CA THR A 274 -1.20 20.65 1.67
C THR A 274 -0.42 20.21 2.89
N ASN A 275 0.55 21.01 3.32
CA ASN A 275 1.22 20.85 4.61
C ASN A 275 1.45 22.22 5.28
N ALA A 276 2.18 22.24 6.39
CA ALA A 276 2.46 23.47 7.15
C ALA A 276 3.25 24.54 6.37
N ALA A 277 3.94 24.18 5.28
CA ALA A 277 4.64 25.13 4.42
C ALA A 277 3.71 25.80 3.40
N GLY A 278 2.55 25.19 3.11
CA GLY A 278 1.58 25.67 2.15
C GLY A 278 0.96 24.56 1.31
N GLN A 279 0.45 24.96 0.14
CA GLN A 279 -0.31 24.09 -0.75
C GLN A 279 0.31 24.08 -2.15
N VAL A 280 0.45 22.89 -2.72
CA VAL A 280 0.89 22.67 -4.11
C VAL A 280 -0.16 21.83 -4.83
N SER A 281 -0.44 22.16 -6.09
CA SER A 281 -1.36 21.41 -6.93
C SER A 281 -0.74 21.05 -8.26
N LYS A 282 -1.03 19.84 -8.76
CA LYS A 282 -0.66 19.38 -10.11
C LYS A 282 -1.89 18.80 -10.78
N SER A 283 -2.07 19.07 -12.06
CA SER A 283 -3.24 18.64 -12.83
C SER A 283 -2.84 17.75 -13.99
N VAL A 284 -3.70 16.80 -14.35
CA VAL A 284 -3.61 16.00 -15.57
C VAL A 284 -4.96 16.04 -16.29
N ILE A 285 -4.91 16.30 -17.59
CA ILE A 285 -6.09 16.29 -18.44
C ILE A 285 -6.29 14.88 -18.98
N VAL A 286 -7.43 14.28 -18.67
CA VAL A 286 -7.88 13.03 -19.27
C VAL A 286 -8.54 13.34 -20.61
N ARG A 287 -7.95 12.81 -21.69
CA ARG A 287 -8.53 12.89 -23.04
C ARG A 287 -9.05 11.52 -23.47
N ILE A 288 -10.33 11.47 -23.81
CA ILE A 288 -10.99 10.30 -24.40
C ILE A 288 -11.02 10.48 -25.91
N LEU A 289 -10.42 9.54 -26.64
CA LEU A 289 -10.20 9.63 -28.09
C LEU A 289 -11.43 9.17 -28.88
N GLY A 290 -12.47 10.00 -28.86
CA GLY A 290 -13.72 9.77 -29.57
C GLY A 290 -14.95 9.84 -28.67
N PRO A 291 -16.16 9.74 -29.25
CA PRO A 291 -17.39 9.80 -28.50
C PRO A 291 -17.45 8.73 -27.41
N GLY A 292 -17.51 9.16 -26.15
CA GLY A 292 -17.50 8.27 -24.99
C GLY A 292 -18.87 7.69 -24.64
N SER A 293 -19.90 8.05 -25.39
CA SER A 293 -21.19 7.37 -25.39
C SER A 293 -21.56 7.01 -26.82
N PRO A 294 -22.39 5.98 -27.03
CA PRO A 294 -22.96 5.73 -28.35
C PRO A 294 -23.95 6.84 -28.75
N PRO A 295 -24.33 6.92 -30.04
CA PRO A 295 -25.52 7.64 -30.47
C PRO A 295 -26.74 7.27 -29.62
N SER A 296 -27.51 8.27 -29.23
CA SER A 296 -28.66 8.07 -28.33
C SER A 296 -29.95 7.83 -29.13
N SER A 297 -30.97 7.26 -28.49
CA SER A 297 -32.30 7.05 -29.10
C SER A 297 -32.26 6.37 -30.47
N VAL A 298 -31.45 5.31 -30.60
CA VAL A 298 -31.37 4.51 -31.82
C VAL A 298 -32.70 3.77 -32.01
N THR A 299 -33.42 4.09 -33.08
CA THR A 299 -34.70 3.47 -33.44
C THR A 299 -34.60 2.81 -34.80
N VAL A 300 -35.33 1.71 -34.98
CA VAL A 300 -35.51 1.05 -36.28
C VAL A 300 -37.00 1.00 -36.59
N LYS A 301 -37.38 1.42 -37.80
CA LYS A 301 -38.75 1.35 -38.32
C LYS A 301 -38.77 0.51 -39.58
N ASN A 302 -39.68 -0.46 -39.66
CA ASN A 302 -39.92 -1.20 -40.90
C ASN A 302 -40.70 -0.31 -41.88
N GLU A 303 -40.23 -0.24 -43.12
CA GLU A 303 -40.89 0.42 -44.24
C GLU A 303 -40.93 -0.51 -45.46
N ARG A 304 -41.80 -0.25 -46.45
CA ARG A 304 -41.89 -1.11 -47.64
C ARG A 304 -40.52 -1.28 -48.34
N GLY A 305 -39.96 -2.49 -48.33
CA GLY A 305 -38.68 -2.81 -48.97
C GLY A 305 -37.44 -2.39 -48.18
N GLY A 306 -37.53 -2.21 -46.85
CA GLY A 306 -36.37 -1.98 -46.01
C GLY A 306 -36.66 -1.46 -44.60
N TYR A 307 -35.63 -0.98 -43.95
CA TYR A 307 -35.69 -0.47 -42.58
C TYR A 307 -35.07 0.92 -42.50
N THR A 308 -35.75 1.85 -41.83
CA THR A 308 -35.21 3.17 -41.51
C THR A 308 -34.62 3.13 -40.11
N VAL A 309 -33.31 3.38 -40.02
CA VAL A 309 -32.58 3.56 -38.77
C VAL A 309 -32.46 5.05 -38.50
N SER A 310 -32.79 5.51 -37.29
CA SER A 310 -32.56 6.89 -36.87
C SER A 310 -31.98 6.98 -35.47
N TRP A 311 -31.23 8.05 -35.18
CA TRP A 311 -30.54 8.26 -33.91
C TRP A 311 -30.45 9.75 -33.58
N LEU A 312 -30.08 10.03 -32.33
CA LEU A 312 -29.64 11.33 -31.85
C LEU A 312 -28.13 11.31 -31.59
N PRO A 313 -27.46 12.48 -31.56
CA PRO A 313 -26.04 12.56 -31.25
C PRO A 313 -25.67 11.90 -29.90
N PRO A 314 -24.40 11.50 -29.73
CA PRO A 314 -23.89 11.01 -28.45
C PRO A 314 -24.03 12.04 -27.32
N LEU A 315 -24.33 11.57 -26.10
CA LEU A 315 -24.32 12.39 -24.88
C LEU A 315 -22.92 12.92 -24.51
N HIS A 316 -21.89 12.12 -24.79
CA HIS A 316 -20.48 12.48 -24.56
C HIS A 316 -19.72 12.48 -25.89
N PRO A 317 -19.85 13.54 -26.70
CA PRO A 317 -19.23 13.60 -28.03
C PRO A 317 -17.70 13.67 -27.97
N ASN A 318 -17.13 14.25 -26.89
CA ASN A 318 -15.68 14.38 -26.64
C ASN A 318 -14.86 14.98 -27.80
N GLY A 319 -15.49 15.73 -28.69
CA GLY A 319 -14.87 16.26 -29.90
C GLY A 319 -15.95 16.66 -30.91
N ASN A 320 -15.54 17.06 -32.11
CA ASN A 320 -16.49 17.33 -33.18
C ASN A 320 -16.81 16.04 -33.92
N ILE A 321 -18.10 15.69 -34.02
CA ILE A 321 -18.52 14.49 -34.74
C ILE A 321 -18.24 14.70 -36.23
N THR A 322 -17.58 13.73 -36.86
CA THR A 322 -17.22 13.78 -38.29
C THR A 322 -18.07 12.85 -39.13
N LYS A 323 -18.48 11.70 -38.57
CA LYS A 323 -19.28 10.70 -39.28
C LYS A 323 -20.04 9.77 -38.31
N TYR A 324 -21.07 9.13 -38.87
CA TYR A 324 -21.76 8.00 -38.25
C TYR A 324 -21.53 6.72 -39.07
N VAL A 325 -21.48 5.59 -38.38
CA VAL A 325 -21.38 4.27 -38.99
C VAL A 325 -22.53 3.42 -38.48
N VAL A 326 -23.39 2.99 -39.39
CA VAL A 326 -24.51 2.07 -39.12
C VAL A 326 -24.07 0.67 -39.53
N TYR A 327 -24.05 -0.23 -38.55
CA TYR A 327 -23.80 -1.65 -38.74
C TYR A 327 -25.14 -2.36 -38.80
N HIS A 328 -25.36 -3.20 -39.80
CA HIS A 328 -26.57 -4.01 -39.88
C HIS A 328 -26.28 -5.46 -40.29
N SER A 329 -27.12 -6.37 -39.81
CA SER A 329 -27.08 -7.80 -40.14
C SER A 329 -28.47 -8.43 -40.02
N PHE A 330 -28.66 -9.55 -40.71
CA PHE A 330 -29.82 -10.44 -40.54
C PHE A 330 -29.54 -11.55 -39.52
N HIS A 331 -28.30 -11.70 -39.09
CA HIS A 331 -27.87 -12.67 -38.09
C HIS A 331 -27.25 -11.95 -36.88
N LYS A 332 -27.90 -12.08 -35.73
CA LYS A 332 -27.49 -11.43 -34.47
C LYS A 332 -26.13 -11.88 -33.98
N ASP A 333 -25.82 -13.15 -34.19
CA ASP A 333 -24.66 -13.83 -33.58
C ASP A 333 -23.37 -13.66 -34.39
N ASP A 334 -23.46 -13.05 -35.58
CA ASP A 334 -22.29 -12.76 -36.40
C ASP A 334 -21.36 -11.77 -35.69
N PRO A 335 -20.03 -11.93 -35.79
CA PRO A 335 -19.10 -10.97 -35.24
C PRO A 335 -19.26 -9.63 -35.96
N LEU A 336 -19.09 -8.52 -35.23
CA LEU A 336 -19.33 -7.17 -35.78
C LEU A 336 -18.47 -6.82 -37.01
N SER A 337 -17.36 -7.53 -37.23
CA SER A 337 -16.53 -7.41 -38.43
C SER A 337 -17.30 -7.75 -39.72
N ASP A 338 -18.24 -8.68 -39.61
CA ASP A 338 -18.93 -9.31 -40.74
C ASP A 338 -20.26 -8.59 -41.05
N TRP A 339 -20.70 -7.72 -40.13
CA TRP A 339 -21.87 -6.87 -40.32
C TRP A 339 -21.63 -5.86 -41.44
N GLN A 340 -22.67 -5.63 -42.25
CA GLN A 340 -22.64 -4.65 -43.32
C GLN A 340 -22.62 -3.23 -42.74
N LYS A 341 -21.88 -2.32 -43.39
CA LYS A 341 -21.59 -0.97 -42.88
C LYS A 341 -22.09 0.10 -43.83
N VAL A 342 -22.79 1.09 -43.29
CA VAL A 342 -23.16 2.32 -44.00
C VAL A 342 -22.50 3.48 -43.28
N VAL A 343 -21.66 4.23 -44.00
CA VAL A 343 -20.96 5.41 -43.47
C VAL A 343 -21.71 6.66 -43.92
N LEU A 344 -21.96 7.55 -42.97
CA LEU A 344 -22.77 8.75 -43.16
C LEU A 344 -22.03 9.96 -42.60
N ASP A 345 -22.31 11.13 -43.16
CA ASP A 345 -21.73 12.38 -42.69
C ASP A 345 -22.29 12.81 -41.33
N SER A 346 -21.57 13.72 -40.65
CA SER A 346 -21.95 14.22 -39.32
C SER A 346 -23.32 14.89 -39.22
N THR A 347 -23.90 15.34 -40.33
CA THR A 347 -25.22 16.00 -40.38
C THR A 347 -26.38 15.01 -40.45
N GLU A 348 -26.10 13.75 -40.80
CA GLU A 348 -27.12 12.73 -40.95
C GLU A 348 -27.55 12.17 -39.60
N ASN A 349 -28.85 11.98 -39.43
CA ASN A 349 -29.45 11.40 -38.23
C ASN A 349 -30.32 10.18 -38.54
N SER A 350 -30.42 9.79 -39.81
CA SER A 350 -31.17 8.63 -40.25
C SER A 350 -30.63 8.06 -41.55
N VAL A 351 -30.91 6.77 -41.78
CA VAL A 351 -30.60 6.10 -43.04
C VAL A 351 -31.60 4.99 -43.32
N ARG A 352 -31.92 4.82 -44.60
CA ARG A 352 -32.74 3.71 -45.07
C ARG A 352 -31.86 2.58 -45.59
N VAL A 353 -31.99 1.41 -44.99
CA VAL A 353 -31.32 0.18 -45.40
C VAL A 353 -32.32 -0.66 -46.18
N LEU A 354 -32.01 -0.98 -47.44
CA LEU A 354 -32.89 -1.78 -48.30
C LEU A 354 -32.81 -3.25 -47.90
N SER A 355 -33.96 -3.90 -47.77
CA SER A 355 -34.07 -5.34 -47.51
C SER A 355 -35.06 -5.96 -48.48
N HIS A 356 -34.72 -7.14 -49.01
CA HIS A 356 -35.59 -7.92 -49.88
C HIS A 356 -36.43 -8.93 -49.09
N ASP A 357 -36.04 -9.19 -47.84
CA ASP A 357 -36.69 -10.15 -46.94
C ASP A 357 -37.31 -9.42 -45.75
N ASP A 358 -38.46 -9.91 -45.29
CA ASP A 358 -39.15 -9.45 -44.08
C ASP A 358 -38.57 -10.08 -42.79
N ASP A 359 -37.31 -10.49 -42.80
CA ASP A 359 -36.69 -11.23 -41.69
C ASP A 359 -36.21 -10.35 -40.53
N GLY A 360 -35.74 -11.00 -39.46
CA GLY A 360 -35.19 -10.30 -38.31
C GLY A 360 -34.03 -9.39 -38.71
N PHE A 361 -34.06 -8.14 -38.25
CA PHE A 361 -33.11 -7.12 -38.65
C PHE A 361 -32.43 -6.52 -37.42
N TYR A 362 -31.10 -6.51 -37.40
CA TYR A 362 -30.26 -6.11 -36.27
C TYR A 362 -29.39 -4.92 -36.64
N VAL A 363 -29.34 -3.92 -35.77
CA VAL A 363 -28.60 -2.67 -36.01
C VAL A 363 -27.78 -2.27 -34.81
N ARG A 364 -26.58 -1.73 -35.08
CA ARG A 364 -25.79 -0.93 -34.15
C ARG A 364 -25.35 0.36 -34.81
N VAL A 365 -25.21 1.43 -34.04
CA VAL A 365 -24.75 2.72 -34.54
C VAL A 365 -23.53 3.18 -33.74
N GLN A 366 -22.52 3.67 -34.44
CA GLN A 366 -21.32 4.25 -33.85
C GLN A 366 -21.13 5.67 -34.39
N ALA A 367 -20.73 6.58 -33.52
CA ALA A 367 -20.26 7.91 -33.92
C ALA A 367 -18.73 7.92 -33.94
N ALA A 368 -18.12 8.72 -34.82
CA ALA A 368 -16.69 9.02 -34.77
C ALA A 368 -16.48 10.53 -34.71
N ALA A 369 -15.57 10.96 -33.85
CA ALA A 369 -15.11 12.34 -33.77
C ALA A 369 -13.79 12.51 -34.52
N ASP A 370 -13.33 13.76 -34.63
CA ASP A 370 -12.01 14.13 -35.10
C ASP A 370 -10.86 13.43 -34.33
N SER A 371 -11.07 13.12 -33.06
CA SER A 371 -10.11 12.44 -32.20
C SER A 371 -10.09 10.91 -32.32
N GLY A 372 -11.12 10.28 -32.92
CA GLY A 372 -11.22 8.82 -33.00
C GLY A 372 -12.65 8.26 -33.01
N PRO A 373 -12.78 6.93 -33.17
CA PRO A 373 -14.06 6.24 -33.12
C PRO A 373 -14.63 6.21 -31.69
N GLY A 374 -15.96 6.26 -31.58
CA GLY A 374 -16.68 6.24 -30.30
C GLY A 374 -17.15 4.87 -29.87
N VAL A 375 -17.86 4.82 -28.74
CA VAL A 375 -18.55 3.62 -28.28
C VAL A 375 -19.65 3.22 -29.27
N ILE A 376 -19.80 1.92 -29.51
CA ILE A 376 -20.85 1.36 -30.38
C ILE A 376 -22.11 1.14 -29.55
N SER A 377 -23.28 1.47 -30.10
CA SER A 377 -24.55 1.24 -29.41
C SER A 377 -24.79 -0.25 -29.14
N ASP A 378 -25.69 -0.51 -28.20
CA ASP A 378 -26.31 -1.83 -28.08
C ASP A 378 -27.09 -2.19 -29.36
N ILE A 379 -27.44 -3.47 -29.48
CA ILE A 379 -28.24 -3.97 -30.61
C ILE A 379 -29.66 -3.44 -30.49
N VAL A 380 -30.12 -2.77 -31.53
CA VAL A 380 -31.54 -2.45 -31.74
C VAL A 380 -32.04 -3.32 -32.88
N ALA A 381 -33.15 -4.02 -32.67
CA ALA A 381 -33.63 -5.01 -33.62
C ALA A 381 -35.15 -4.98 -33.81
N ILE A 382 -35.58 -5.44 -34.98
CA ILE A 382 -36.95 -5.89 -35.22
C ILE A 382 -36.86 -7.39 -35.43
N GLU A 383 -37.41 -8.17 -34.50
CA GLU A 383 -37.34 -9.64 -34.52
C GLU A 383 -38.73 -10.22 -34.86
N LYS A 384 -38.78 -11.35 -35.56
CA LYS A 384 -40.02 -12.14 -35.67
C LYS A 384 -40.24 -12.92 -34.38
N ASP A 385 -41.45 -12.88 -33.84
CA ASP A 385 -41.85 -13.76 -32.75
C ASP A 385 -42.10 -15.19 -33.25
N THR A 386 -42.40 -16.10 -32.32
CA THR A 386 -42.66 -17.53 -32.63
C THR A 386 -43.82 -17.75 -33.60
N ASN A 387 -44.65 -16.74 -33.82
CA ASN A 387 -45.80 -16.77 -34.71
C ASN A 387 -45.53 -16.01 -36.04
N GLY A 388 -44.30 -15.53 -36.25
CA GLY A 388 -43.90 -14.79 -37.44
C GLY A 388 -44.28 -13.31 -37.43
N ILE A 389 -44.70 -12.74 -36.29
CA ILE A 389 -45.07 -11.33 -36.16
C ILE A 389 -43.83 -10.51 -35.77
N LEU A 390 -43.60 -9.39 -36.46
CA LEU A 390 -42.50 -8.48 -36.14
C LEU A 390 -42.73 -7.78 -34.80
N ARG A 391 -41.76 -7.91 -33.89
CA ARG A 391 -41.66 -7.22 -32.61
C ARG A 391 -40.73 -6.03 -32.75
N TYR A 392 -41.28 -4.85 -32.45
CA TYR A 392 -40.53 -3.61 -32.43
C TYR A 392 -39.80 -3.43 -31.10
N PRO A 393 -38.62 -2.78 -31.10
CA PRO A 393 -37.92 -2.48 -29.86
C PRO A 393 -38.79 -1.50 -29.06
N PHE A 394 -39.25 -1.93 -27.88
CA PHE A 394 -39.96 -1.05 -26.94
C PHE A 394 -39.04 0.13 -26.58
N HIS A 395 -39.37 1.33 -27.08
CA HIS A 395 -38.82 2.56 -26.54
C HIS A 395 -39.54 2.82 -25.21
N ALA A 396 -38.97 2.34 -24.12
CA ALA A 396 -39.29 2.91 -22.82
C ALA A 396 -38.65 4.30 -22.80
N ASP A 397 -39.44 5.35 -22.95
CA ASP A 397 -39.08 6.64 -22.37
C ASP A 397 -38.95 6.38 -20.87
N ILE A 398 -37.72 6.20 -20.39
CA ILE A 398 -37.41 5.96 -18.98
C ILE A 398 -37.67 7.29 -18.27
N LEU A 399 -38.93 7.56 -17.92
CA LEU A 399 -39.22 8.34 -16.72
C LEU A 399 -38.68 7.50 -15.58
N ALA A 400 -37.57 7.93 -14.96
CA ALA A 400 -37.15 7.38 -13.68
C ALA A 400 -38.25 7.68 -12.66
N ILE A 401 -39.24 6.79 -12.57
CA ILE A 401 -40.27 6.85 -11.55
C ILE A 401 -39.61 6.29 -10.28
N PRO A 402 -39.56 7.02 -9.16
CA PRO A 402 -39.09 6.46 -7.91
C PRO A 402 -40.06 5.34 -7.49
N VAL A 403 -39.59 4.09 -7.54
CA VAL A 403 -40.33 2.93 -7.05
C VAL A 403 -39.88 2.67 -5.62
N THR A 404 -40.82 2.63 -4.69
CA THR A 404 -40.52 2.20 -3.31
C THR A 404 -40.74 0.70 -3.22
N VAL A 405 -39.74 0.00 -2.70
CA VAL A 405 -39.76 -1.45 -2.59
C VAL A 405 -39.82 -1.84 -1.13
N SER A 406 -40.90 -2.50 -0.74
CA SER A 406 -41.03 -3.10 0.59
C SER A 406 -40.78 -4.60 0.50
N VAL A 407 -39.84 -5.09 1.31
CA VAL A 407 -39.60 -6.53 1.46
C VAL A 407 -40.25 -6.97 2.76
N GLN A 408 -41.14 -7.96 2.75
CA GLN A 408 -41.77 -8.50 3.96
C GLN A 408 -41.46 -10.00 4.10
N TYR A 409 -41.12 -10.43 5.31
CA TYR A 409 -40.97 -11.85 5.61
C TYR A 409 -42.32 -12.56 5.52
N ILE A 410 -42.33 -13.70 4.84
CA ILE A 410 -43.51 -14.58 4.82
C ILE A 410 -43.57 -15.40 6.13
N ASP A 411 -42.42 -15.62 6.77
CA ASP A 411 -42.29 -16.26 8.09
C ASP A 411 -41.04 -15.69 8.80
N PRO A 412 -41.18 -14.72 9.72
CA PRO A 412 -40.03 -14.03 10.31
C PRO A 412 -39.27 -14.97 11.26
N PRO A 413 -37.95 -15.21 11.05
CA PRO A 413 -37.16 -15.94 12.03
C PRO A 413 -37.08 -15.12 13.33
N GLY A 414 -37.17 -15.79 14.49
CA GLY A 414 -37.12 -15.17 15.83
C GLY A 414 -35.73 -14.61 16.22
N ARG A 415 -35.05 -13.91 15.31
CA ARG A 415 -33.70 -13.34 15.46
C ARG A 415 -33.79 -11.81 15.51
N GLU A 416 -32.98 -11.17 16.36
CA GLU A 416 -32.97 -9.70 16.57
C GLU A 416 -32.31 -8.87 15.45
N ARG A 417 -31.76 -9.48 14.38
CA ARG A 417 -31.09 -8.77 13.28
C ARG A 417 -31.85 -8.91 11.96
N LEU A 418 -32.21 -7.76 11.38
CA LEU A 418 -32.85 -7.59 10.06
C LEU A 418 -31.82 -7.74 8.92
N LEU A 419 -31.25 -8.93 8.75
CA LEU A 419 -30.46 -9.29 7.58
C LEU A 419 -31.13 -10.50 6.93
N ILE A 420 -31.58 -10.35 5.68
CA ILE A 420 -32.18 -11.44 4.91
C ILE A 420 -31.06 -12.36 4.45
N GLU A 421 -31.13 -13.64 4.83
CA GLU A 421 -30.14 -14.66 4.46
C GLU A 421 -30.54 -15.36 3.14
N PRO A 422 -29.56 -15.92 2.39
CA PRO A 422 -29.86 -16.71 1.20
C PRO A 422 -30.80 -17.90 1.52
N GLU A 423 -31.69 -18.23 0.59
CA GLU A 423 -32.76 -19.26 0.73
C GLU A 423 -33.97 -18.90 1.61
N GLU A 424 -34.03 -17.70 2.20
CA GLU A 424 -35.21 -17.25 2.94
C GLU A 424 -36.39 -16.90 2.00
N LYS A 425 -37.62 -17.20 2.44
CA LYS A 425 -38.85 -16.84 1.71
C LYS A 425 -39.25 -15.42 2.05
N VAL A 426 -39.22 -14.56 1.04
CA VAL A 426 -39.61 -13.16 1.16
C VAL A 426 -40.69 -12.81 0.14
N SER A 427 -41.56 -11.89 0.53
CA SER A 427 -42.51 -11.23 -0.34
C SER A 427 -41.96 -9.87 -0.71
N LEU A 428 -41.92 -9.58 -2.01
CA LEU A 428 -41.50 -8.29 -2.55
C LEU A 428 -42.71 -7.59 -3.15
N THR A 429 -42.98 -6.39 -2.63
CA THR A 429 -44.07 -5.54 -3.10
C THR A 429 -43.50 -4.26 -3.68
N LEU A 430 -43.88 -3.96 -4.92
CA LEU A 430 -43.55 -2.71 -5.60
C LEU A 430 -44.69 -1.71 -5.45
N PHE A 431 -44.36 -0.49 -5.01
CA PHE A 431 -45.30 0.63 -4.95
C PHE A 431 -44.96 1.68 -5.99
N MET A 432 -45.97 2.14 -6.73
CA MET A 432 -45.88 3.34 -7.56
C MET A 432 -46.97 4.32 -7.13
N LYS A 433 -46.59 5.54 -6.71
CA LYS A 433 -47.51 6.60 -6.27
C LYS A 433 -48.61 6.11 -5.31
N ASP A 434 -48.21 5.30 -4.33
CA ASP A 434 -49.09 4.75 -3.28
C ASP A 434 -50.22 3.80 -3.74
N GLU A 435 -50.18 3.28 -4.97
CA GLU A 435 -51.07 2.22 -5.46
C GLU A 435 -50.34 0.86 -5.63
N TRP A 436 -51.05 -0.23 -5.35
CA TRP A 436 -50.55 -1.61 -5.42
C TRP A 436 -50.51 -2.09 -6.87
N MET A 437 -49.36 -2.56 -7.33
CA MET A 437 -49.22 -3.11 -8.69
C MET A 437 -49.04 -4.63 -8.72
N LEU A 438 -48.03 -5.18 -8.03
CA LEU A 438 -47.77 -6.62 -8.04
C LEU A 438 -46.99 -7.08 -6.79
N THR A 439 -47.31 -8.29 -6.33
CA THR A 439 -46.61 -8.98 -5.23
C THR A 439 -46.05 -10.30 -5.74
N TRP A 440 -44.75 -10.51 -5.55
CA TRP A 440 -44.10 -11.78 -5.88
C TRP A 440 -43.53 -12.47 -4.64
N ASN A 441 -43.77 -13.78 -4.55
CA ASN A 441 -43.24 -14.65 -3.52
C ASN A 441 -42.15 -15.52 -4.11
N PHE A 442 -40.92 -15.41 -3.60
CA PHE A 442 -39.83 -16.23 -4.10
C PHE A 442 -38.79 -16.53 -3.00
N ARG A 443 -37.84 -17.40 -3.35
CA ARG A 443 -36.75 -17.82 -2.49
C ARG A 443 -35.44 -17.24 -3.04
N LEU A 444 -34.64 -16.58 -2.20
CA LEU A 444 -33.44 -15.87 -2.65
C LEU A 444 -32.31 -16.84 -3.06
N PRO A 445 -31.74 -16.74 -4.28
CA PRO A 445 -30.63 -17.58 -4.71
C PRO A 445 -29.29 -17.16 -4.07
N ARG A 446 -28.40 -18.13 -3.81
CA ARG A 446 -27.12 -17.95 -3.07
C ARG A 446 -26.14 -16.90 -3.60
N PHE A 447 -26.23 -16.50 -4.87
CA PHE A 447 -25.25 -15.63 -5.52
C PHE A 447 -25.68 -14.16 -5.63
N ALA A 448 -26.90 -13.84 -5.19
CA ALA A 448 -27.40 -12.47 -5.26
C ALA A 448 -27.38 -11.85 -3.86
N TRP A 449 -26.82 -10.63 -3.78
CA TRP A 449 -26.99 -9.63 -2.72
C TRP A 449 -25.99 -9.59 -1.55
N THR A 450 -25.52 -8.37 -1.28
CA THR A 450 -24.94 -7.94 0.00
C THR A 450 -25.72 -6.72 0.50
N ASN A 451 -26.33 -6.83 1.69
CA ASN A 451 -26.95 -5.75 2.48
C ASN A 451 -28.10 -4.96 1.84
N LEU A 452 -29.31 -5.54 1.84
CA LEU A 452 -30.56 -4.77 1.76
C LEU A 452 -30.94 -4.26 3.15
N LYS A 453 -30.86 -2.95 3.39
CA LYS A 453 -31.51 -2.31 4.54
C LYS A 453 -32.88 -1.75 4.11
N GLN A 454 -33.93 -2.05 4.88
CA GLN A 454 -35.21 -1.36 4.76
C GLN A 454 -35.13 0.09 5.28
N PRO A 455 -35.84 1.06 4.68
CA PRO A 455 -36.18 1.18 3.26
C PRO A 455 -35.02 1.88 2.54
N SER A 456 -34.50 1.26 1.48
CA SER A 456 -33.57 1.92 0.55
C SER A 456 -34.24 2.09 -0.80
N LEU A 457 -34.19 3.32 -1.33
CA LEU A 457 -34.58 3.60 -2.72
C LEU A 457 -33.63 2.85 -3.64
N GLN A 458 -34.16 1.89 -4.39
CA GLN A 458 -33.42 1.20 -5.44
C GLN A 458 -34.21 1.28 -6.74
N TYR A 459 -33.52 1.58 -7.82
CA TYR A 459 -34.08 1.61 -9.17
C TYR A 459 -34.14 0.18 -9.69
N PHE A 460 -35.34 -0.34 -9.93
CA PHE A 460 -35.53 -1.68 -10.51
C PHE A 460 -35.97 -1.57 -11.97
N MET A 461 -35.37 -2.38 -12.84
CA MET A 461 -35.84 -2.61 -14.20
C MET A 461 -36.90 -3.71 -14.14
N VAL A 462 -38.11 -3.42 -14.62
CA VAL A 462 -39.15 -4.44 -14.84
C VAL A 462 -39.09 -4.80 -16.31
N GLY A 463 -38.72 -6.05 -16.60
CA GLY A 463 -38.65 -6.62 -17.95
C GLY A 463 -39.95 -7.30 -18.37
#